data_AF-A0A2S6R3Z9-F1
#
_entry.id   AF-A0A2S6R3Z9-F1
#
_cell.length_a   1.000
_cell.length_b   1.000
_cell.length_c   1.000
_cell.angle_alpha   90.00
_cell.angle_beta   90.00
_cell.angle_gamma   90.00
#
_symmetry.space_group_name_H-M   'P 1'
#
loop_
_entity.id
_entity.type
_entity.pdbx_description
1 polymer ?
#
loop_
_entity_poly.entity_id
_entity_poly.type
_entity_poly.pdbx_seq_one_letter_code
_entity_poly.pdbx_strand_id
1 'polypeptide(L)'
;MYIQGPDALQRAIDRMLTEANTRMAVGKNEEASRSYHKAAQFAEQVIEMLEDADARRSMTIRATEYKQRARALTSKGGMDSKRIKPVEDHEADEVAYSDEEADALEQQILLLIDDSPKRIDWETIGGLDALKNELKFHYGLAMAKVPDGVAVEGWNNIMFYGPPGTGKTLLACAVANKLSATFFNVKASHIVSKWVGESGRL
;
A
#
# COMPACT_ATOMS: atom_id res chain seq x y z
N MET A 1 20.01 -19.76 -1.59
CA MET A 1 19.09 -18.68 -1.15
C MET A 1 18.42 -19.21 0.12
N TYR A 2 18.87 -18.77 1.30
CA TYR A 2 18.37 -19.31 2.58
C TYR A 2 16.91 -18.85 2.74
N ILE A 3 15.96 -19.78 2.59
CA ILE A 3 14.57 -19.54 2.96
C ILE A 3 14.60 -19.30 4.46
N GLN A 4 14.37 -18.05 4.89
CA GLN A 4 14.22 -17.76 6.31
C GLN A 4 12.94 -18.46 6.76
N GLY A 5 13.09 -19.55 7.51
CA GLY A 5 11.95 -20.28 8.06
C GLY A 5 11.12 -19.40 9.02
N PRO A 6 9.91 -19.86 9.39
CA PRO A 6 9.01 -19.11 10.27
C PRO A 6 9.69 -18.65 11.58
N ASP A 7 10.63 -19.44 12.12
CA ASP A 7 11.41 -19.10 13.32
C ASP A 7 12.35 -17.90 13.16
N ALA A 8 12.83 -17.64 11.94
CA ALA A 8 13.71 -16.50 11.67
C ALA A 8 12.91 -15.20 11.55
N LEU A 9 11.72 -15.28 10.93
CA LEU A 9 10.74 -14.20 10.89
C LEU A 9 10.17 -13.90 12.29
N GLN A 10 9.89 -14.93 13.10
CA GLN A 10 9.45 -14.75 14.48
C GLN A 10 10.49 -13.98 15.31
N ARG A 11 11.78 -14.34 15.19
CA ARG A 11 12.89 -13.60 15.81
C ARG A 11 13.05 -12.17 15.28
N ALA A 12 12.64 -11.89 14.05
CA ALA A 12 12.61 -10.53 13.51
C ALA A 12 11.47 -9.72 14.13
N ILE A 13 10.28 -10.31 14.26
CA ILE A 13 9.12 -9.70 14.93
C ILE A 13 9.48 -9.32 16.37
N ASP A 14 10.06 -10.24 17.16
CA ASP A 14 10.40 -9.99 18.57
C ASP A 14 11.41 -8.84 18.73
N ARG A 15 12.40 -8.77 17.84
CA ARG A 15 13.36 -7.65 17.80
C ARG A 15 12.67 -6.33 17.49
N MET A 16 11.76 -6.32 16.51
CA MET A 16 11.02 -5.11 16.12
C MET A 16 10.06 -4.63 17.20
N LEU A 17 9.43 -5.53 17.94
CA LEU A 17 8.60 -5.18 19.10
C LEU A 17 9.44 -4.61 20.25
N THR A 18 10.62 -5.16 20.48
CA THR A 18 11.57 -4.63 21.47
C THR A 18 12.05 -3.22 21.08
N GLU A 19 12.39 -3.01 19.81
CA GLU A 19 12.71 -1.68 19.27
C GLU A 19 11.51 -0.72 19.36
N ALA A 20 10.30 -1.19 19.10
CA ALA A 20 9.10 -0.35 19.18
C ALA A 20 8.87 0.12 20.63
N ASN A 21 8.94 -0.78 21.60
CA ASN A 21 8.74 -0.47 23.01
C ASN A 21 9.82 0.47 23.56
N THR A 22 11.08 0.27 23.18
CA THR A 22 12.18 1.17 23.56
C THR A 22 12.02 2.56 22.95
N ARG A 23 11.59 2.66 21.69
CA ARG A 23 11.30 3.94 21.03
C ARG A 23 10.09 4.65 21.63
N MET A 24 9.05 3.91 22.04
CA MET A 24 7.93 4.47 22.80
C MET A 24 8.38 5.03 24.16
N ALA A 25 9.25 4.32 24.88
CA ALA A 25 9.77 4.79 26.17
C ALA A 25 10.58 6.09 26.06
N VAL A 26 11.19 6.34 24.89
CA VAL A 26 11.95 7.56 24.58
C VAL A 26 11.03 8.65 23.96
N GLY A 27 9.73 8.40 23.80
CA GLY A 27 8.75 9.36 23.26
C GLY A 27 8.78 9.51 21.74
N LYS A 28 9.51 8.65 21.02
CA LYS A 28 9.62 8.67 19.56
C LYS A 28 8.48 7.87 18.91
N ASN A 29 7.26 8.40 18.99
CA ASN A 29 6.04 7.71 18.57
C ASN A 29 6.02 7.35 17.08
N GLU A 30 6.60 8.17 16.20
CA GLU A 30 6.63 7.89 14.76
C GLU A 30 7.59 6.73 14.42
N GLU A 31 8.78 6.71 15.02
CA GLU A 31 9.75 5.61 14.82
C GLU A 31 9.24 4.29 15.46
N ALA A 32 8.50 4.38 16.56
CA ALA A 32 7.83 3.24 17.18
C ALA A 32 6.69 2.71 16.30
N SER A 33 5.89 3.60 15.71
CA SER A 33 4.83 3.24 14.76
C SER A 33 5.38 2.48 13.55
N ARG A 34 6.47 2.98 12.95
CA ARG A 34 7.16 2.30 11.83
C ARG A 34 7.63 0.90 12.22
N SER A 35 8.13 0.71 13.44
CA SER A 35 8.53 -0.62 13.94
C SER A 35 7.34 -1.57 14.10
N TYR A 36 6.22 -1.11 14.65
CA TYR A 36 5.00 -1.92 14.74
C TYR A 36 4.43 -2.28 13.37
N HIS A 37 4.51 -1.37 12.41
CA HIS A 37 4.07 -1.64 11.04
C HIS A 37 4.90 -2.74 10.37
N LYS A 38 6.23 -2.71 10.53
CA LYS A 38 7.12 -3.79 10.06
C LYS A 38 6.87 -5.11 10.77
N ALA A 39 6.63 -5.09 12.08
CA ALA A 39 6.28 -6.30 12.84
C ALA A 39 4.97 -6.93 12.33
N ALA A 40 3.98 -6.12 11.97
CA ALA A 40 2.73 -6.58 11.37
C ALA A 40 2.96 -7.24 9.99
N GLN A 41 3.77 -6.64 9.13
CA GLN A 41 4.09 -7.20 7.81
C GLN A 41 4.79 -8.57 7.92
N PHE A 42 5.73 -8.71 8.86
CA PHE A 42 6.37 -10.00 9.10
C PHE A 42 5.42 -11.04 9.70
N ALA A 43 4.50 -10.62 10.57
CA ALA A 43 3.47 -11.51 11.09
C ALA A 43 2.54 -12.04 9.99
N GLU A 44 2.20 -11.22 8.99
CA GLU A 44 1.45 -11.64 7.80
C GLU A 44 2.20 -12.67 6.95
N GLN A 45 3.50 -12.44 6.72
CA GLN A 45 4.34 -13.43 6.04
C GLN A 45 4.41 -14.75 6.80
N VAL A 46 4.47 -14.71 8.14
CA VAL A 46 4.43 -15.92 8.98
C VAL A 46 3.07 -16.62 8.85
N ILE A 47 1.95 -15.90 8.81
CA ILE A 47 0.61 -16.49 8.62
C ILE A 47 0.50 -17.25 7.29
N GLU A 48 1.18 -16.80 6.24
CA GLU A 48 1.23 -17.49 4.95
C GLU A 48 2.08 -18.77 4.98
N MET A 49 3.08 -18.85 5.87
CA MET A 49 3.99 -20.00 6.02
C MET A 49 3.52 -21.05 7.04
N LEU A 50 2.55 -20.72 7.90
CA LEU A 50 2.02 -21.63 8.91
C LEU A 50 0.98 -22.59 8.31
N GLU A 51 1.19 -23.88 8.53
CA GLU A 51 0.24 -24.93 8.11
C GLU A 51 -0.87 -25.17 9.15
N ASP A 52 -0.56 -24.99 10.44
CA ASP A 52 -1.50 -25.19 11.55
C ASP A 52 -2.55 -24.06 11.65
N ALA A 53 -3.83 -24.43 11.62
CA ALA A 53 -4.94 -23.49 11.61
C ALA A 53 -5.05 -22.67 12.91
N ASP A 54 -4.70 -23.26 14.05
CA ASP A 54 -4.77 -22.57 15.34
C ASP A 54 -3.59 -21.59 15.51
N ALA A 55 -2.39 -21.98 15.07
CA ALA A 55 -1.24 -21.07 14.97
C ALA A 55 -1.53 -19.87 14.04
N ARG A 56 -2.20 -20.08 12.90
CA ARG A 56 -2.59 -19.00 11.98
C ARG A 56 -3.55 -18.02 12.65
N ARG A 57 -4.62 -18.53 13.29
CA ARG A 57 -5.58 -17.68 14.02
C ARG A 57 -4.89 -16.85 15.10
N SER A 58 -4.00 -17.48 15.88
CA SER A 58 -3.22 -16.80 16.91
C SER A 58 -2.35 -15.68 16.34
N MET A 59 -1.66 -15.95 15.22
CA MET A 59 -0.79 -14.98 14.58
C MET A 59 -1.58 -13.85 13.90
N THR A 60 -2.76 -14.13 13.33
CA THR A 60 -3.65 -13.11 12.75
C THR A 60 -4.13 -12.11 13.79
N ILE A 61 -4.46 -12.58 15.00
CA ILE A 61 -4.84 -11.70 16.11
C ILE A 61 -3.68 -10.78 16.46
N ARG A 62 -2.46 -11.32 16.58
CA ARG A 62 -1.24 -10.54 16.87
C ARG A 62 -0.90 -9.53 15.78
N ALA A 63 -1.01 -9.92 14.50
CA ALA A 63 -0.77 -9.02 13.38
C ALA A 63 -1.73 -7.82 13.39
N THR A 64 -3.00 -8.08 13.72
CA THR A 64 -4.03 -7.04 13.85
C THR A 64 -3.72 -6.08 15.00
N GLU A 65 -3.30 -6.61 16.15
CA GLU A 65 -2.89 -5.83 17.32
C GLU A 65 -1.68 -4.92 17.00
N TYR A 66 -0.69 -5.41 16.23
CA TYR A 66 0.46 -4.60 15.82
C TYR A 66 0.06 -3.45 14.90
N LYS A 67 -0.86 -3.69 13.95
CA LYS A 67 -1.41 -2.63 13.08
C LYS A 67 -2.15 -1.57 13.88
N GLN A 68 -3.00 -1.98 14.83
CA GLN A 68 -3.74 -1.07 15.70
C GLN A 68 -2.79 -0.21 16.54
N ARG A 69 -1.75 -0.81 17.13
CA ARG A 69 -0.72 -0.07 17.89
C ARG A 69 0.06 0.92 17.01
N ALA A 70 0.40 0.54 15.78
CA ALA A 70 1.07 1.44 14.84
C ALA A 70 0.21 2.69 14.55
N ARG A 71 -1.09 2.51 14.30
CA ARG A 71 -2.05 3.59 14.03
C ARG A 71 -2.30 4.48 15.25
N ALA A 72 -2.42 3.90 16.44
CA ALA A 72 -2.61 4.65 17.67
C ALA A 72 -1.41 5.58 17.98
N LEU A 73 -0.19 5.19 17.58
CA LEU A 73 1.01 5.99 17.77
C LEU A 73 1.16 7.13 16.77
N THR A 74 0.65 6.97 15.53
CA THR A 74 0.59 8.08 14.57
C THR A 74 -0.47 9.11 14.94
N SER A 75 -1.58 8.69 15.56
CA SER A 75 -2.64 9.59 16.04
C SER A 75 -2.20 10.48 17.22
N LYS A 76 -1.24 10.04 18.04
CA LYS A 76 -0.70 10.81 19.19
C LYS A 76 0.52 11.68 18.85
N GLY A 77 1.07 11.59 17.64
CA GLY A 77 2.22 12.38 17.21
C GLY A 77 1.78 13.52 16.31
N GLY A 78 1.87 14.76 16.81
CA GLY A 78 1.65 15.96 16.01
C GLY A 78 2.47 15.91 14.72
N MET A 79 1.75 16.15 13.64
CA MET A 79 2.12 16.33 12.24
C MET A 79 3.49 16.97 12.02
N ASP A 80 4.43 16.23 11.42
CA ASP A 80 5.53 16.82 10.66
C ASP A 80 5.71 16.03 9.36
N SER A 81 4.67 16.06 8.53
CA SER A 81 4.74 15.48 7.19
C SER A 81 5.44 16.47 6.27
N LYS A 82 6.67 16.18 5.86
CA LYS A 82 7.11 16.52 4.50
C LYS A 82 6.31 15.66 3.52
N ARG A 83 5.04 16.01 3.35
CA ARG A 83 4.16 15.52 2.29
C ARG A 83 4.60 16.25 1.03
N ILE A 84 4.78 15.51 -0.06
CA ILE A 84 4.77 16.11 -1.41
C ILE A 84 3.43 16.84 -1.51
N LYS A 85 3.49 18.18 -1.64
CA LYS A 85 2.27 18.98 -1.76
C LYS A 85 1.57 18.63 -3.07
N PRO A 86 0.29 18.21 -3.04
CA PRO A 86 -0.56 18.30 -4.22
C PRO A 86 -0.64 19.76 -4.63
N VAL A 87 -0.70 20.01 -5.94
CA VAL A 87 -0.90 21.34 -6.54
C VAL A 87 -2.12 22.00 -5.87
N GLU A 88 -1.90 23.16 -5.26
CA GLU A 88 -2.91 23.93 -4.50
C GLU A 88 -3.96 24.53 -5.45
N ASP A 89 -5.24 24.26 -5.18
CA ASP A 89 -6.34 25.25 -5.07
C ASP A 89 -7.70 24.56 -5.01
N HIS A 90 -7.97 23.82 -3.93
CA HIS A 90 -9.30 23.69 -3.35
C HIS A 90 -9.12 23.55 -1.85
N GLU A 91 -9.67 24.50 -1.08
CA GLU A 91 -9.82 24.38 0.38
C GLU A 91 -10.65 23.12 0.66
N ALA A 92 -9.98 22.00 0.92
CA ALA A 92 -10.64 20.83 1.46
C ALA A 92 -10.93 21.14 2.94
N ASP A 93 -12.18 21.43 3.25
CA ASP A 93 -12.66 21.46 4.63
C ASP A 93 -12.13 20.22 5.36
N GLU A 94 -11.44 20.42 6.50
CA GLU A 94 -11.08 19.34 7.41
C GLU A 94 -12.37 18.78 8.03
N VAL A 95 -12.99 17.84 7.31
CA VAL A 95 -14.15 17.12 7.81
C VAL A 95 -13.64 16.06 8.79
N ALA A 96 -13.89 16.30 10.08
CA ALA A 96 -13.67 15.30 11.11
C ALA A 96 -14.67 14.16 10.94
N TYR A 97 -14.21 13.01 10.51
CA TYR A 97 -14.99 11.77 10.47
C TYR A 97 -15.17 11.23 11.89
N SER A 98 -16.35 10.69 12.20
CA SER A 98 -16.51 9.84 13.37
C SER A 98 -15.71 8.53 13.19
N ASP A 99 -15.33 7.89 14.29
CA ASP A 99 -14.59 6.61 14.25
C ASP A 99 -15.37 5.54 13.45
N GLU A 100 -16.70 5.54 13.56
CA GLU A 100 -17.59 4.62 12.85
C GLU A 100 -17.60 4.87 11.33
N GLU A 101 -17.57 6.13 10.90
CA GLU A 101 -17.50 6.51 9.48
C GLU A 101 -16.13 6.21 8.89
N ALA A 102 -15.05 6.41 9.65
CA ALA A 102 -13.70 6.07 9.25
C ALA A 102 -13.55 4.55 9.04
N ASP A 103 -14.09 3.74 9.95
CA ASP A 103 -14.10 2.28 9.84
C ASP A 103 -14.90 1.80 8.63
N ALA A 104 -16.07 2.40 8.39
CA ALA A 104 -16.90 2.09 7.22
C ALA A 104 -16.18 2.44 5.91
N LEU A 105 -15.50 3.58 5.86
CA LEU A 105 -14.71 4.00 4.70
C LEU A 105 -13.52 3.06 4.46
N GLU A 106 -12.81 2.66 5.53
CA GLU A 106 -11.70 1.73 5.43
C GLU A 106 -12.15 0.39 4.83
N GLN A 107 -13.25 -0.18 5.32
CA GLN A 107 -13.81 -1.42 4.78
C GLN A 107 -14.13 -1.29 3.29
N GLN A 108 -14.67 -0.15 2.87
CA GLN A 108 -14.98 0.10 1.46
C GLN A 108 -13.74 0.24 0.58
N ILE A 109 -12.67 0.87 1.08
CA ILE A 109 -11.39 0.98 0.37
C ILE A 109 -10.76 -0.42 0.21
N LEU A 110 -10.84 -1.25 1.24
CA LEU A 110 -10.33 -2.62 1.19
C LEU A 110 -11.04 -3.46 0.11
N LEU A 111 -12.34 -3.22 -0.13
CA LEU A 111 -13.09 -3.88 -1.20
C LEU A 111 -12.67 -3.45 -2.63
N LEU A 112 -11.95 -2.34 -2.78
CA LEU A 112 -11.43 -1.90 -4.07
C LEU A 112 -10.09 -2.56 -4.44
N ILE A 113 -9.44 -3.22 -3.49
CA ILE A 113 -8.17 -3.93 -3.72
C ILE A 113 -8.47 -5.17 -4.56
N ASP A 114 -7.83 -5.27 -5.73
CA ASP A 114 -7.99 -6.37 -6.67
C ASP A 114 -6.67 -7.13 -6.80
N ASP A 115 -6.74 -8.45 -6.60
CA ASP A 115 -5.62 -9.38 -6.60
C ASP A 115 -5.27 -9.93 -8.00
N SER A 116 -6.07 -9.58 -9.02
CA SER A 116 -5.86 -9.96 -10.42
C SER A 116 -4.42 -9.73 -10.93
N PRO A 117 -3.71 -8.65 -10.56
CA PRO A 117 -2.30 -8.45 -10.95
C PRO A 117 -1.37 -9.61 -10.60
N LYS A 118 -1.56 -10.30 -9.47
CA LYS A 118 -0.66 -11.38 -9.00
C LYS A 118 -0.47 -12.53 -10.01
N ARG A 119 -1.36 -12.63 -11.01
CA ARG A 119 -1.37 -13.69 -12.02
C ARG A 119 -0.91 -13.21 -13.40
N ILE A 120 -0.66 -11.92 -13.58
CA ILE A 120 -0.43 -11.29 -14.89
C ILE A 120 0.99 -10.75 -14.96
N ASP A 121 1.73 -11.26 -15.94
CA ASP A 121 3.14 -10.94 -16.17
C ASP A 121 3.34 -10.36 -17.59
N TRP A 122 4.46 -9.67 -17.84
CA TRP A 122 4.73 -9.03 -19.14
C TRP A 122 4.72 -10.00 -20.31
N GLU A 123 5.08 -11.25 -20.03
CA GLU A 123 5.15 -12.39 -20.92
C GLU A 123 3.75 -12.89 -21.32
N THR A 124 2.73 -12.63 -20.49
CA THR A 124 1.33 -13.00 -20.76
C THR A 124 0.65 -12.08 -21.77
N ILE A 125 1.25 -10.92 -22.05
CA ILE A 125 0.71 -9.92 -22.97
C ILE A 125 1.44 -10.08 -24.32
N GLY A 126 0.70 -10.31 -25.40
CA GLY A 126 1.30 -10.38 -26.75
C GLY A 126 1.67 -9.00 -27.30
N GLY A 127 2.87 -8.89 -27.90
CA GLY A 127 3.33 -7.69 -28.61
C GLY A 127 3.53 -6.45 -27.71
N LEU A 128 3.36 -5.25 -28.29
CA LEU A 128 3.49 -3.95 -27.62
C LEU A 128 4.87 -3.67 -27.03
N ASP A 129 5.94 -4.23 -27.61
CA ASP A 129 7.28 -4.21 -27.01
C ASP A 129 7.82 -2.80 -26.79
N ALA A 130 7.57 -1.87 -27.73
CA ALA A 130 7.92 -0.46 -27.57
C ALA A 130 7.27 0.16 -26.32
N LEU A 131 5.94 0.01 -26.18
CA LEU A 131 5.18 0.52 -25.03
C LEU A 131 5.60 -0.14 -23.73
N LYS A 132 5.81 -1.47 -23.72
CA LYS A 132 6.29 -2.20 -22.53
C LYS A 132 7.64 -1.68 -22.06
N ASN A 133 8.56 -1.42 -22.98
CA ASN A 133 9.89 -0.91 -22.66
C ASN A 133 9.82 0.53 -22.11
N GLU A 134 8.97 1.37 -22.70
CA GLU A 134 8.74 2.74 -22.23
C GLU A 134 8.15 2.73 -20.81
N LEU A 135 7.11 1.92 -20.56
CA LEU A 135 6.54 1.74 -19.22
C LEU A 135 7.60 1.28 -18.21
N LYS A 136 8.39 0.25 -18.56
CA LYS A 136 9.49 -0.27 -17.73
C LYS A 136 10.52 0.79 -17.36
N PHE A 137 10.87 1.63 -18.32
CA PHE A 137 11.79 2.73 -18.11
C PHE A 137 11.22 3.76 -17.13
N HIS A 138 10.00 4.25 -17.38
CA HIS A 138 9.40 5.32 -16.59
C HIS A 138 9.06 4.91 -15.15
N TYR A 139 8.50 3.71 -14.92
CA TYR A 139 8.28 3.29 -13.53
C TYR A 139 9.59 2.95 -12.82
N GLY A 140 10.60 2.43 -13.53
CA GLY A 140 11.92 2.18 -12.97
C GLY A 140 12.58 3.48 -12.49
N LEU A 141 12.37 4.55 -13.25
CA LEU A 141 12.78 5.90 -12.90
C LEU A 141 12.05 6.44 -11.66
N ALA A 142 10.74 6.21 -11.57
CA ALA A 142 9.94 6.60 -10.41
C ALA A 142 10.35 5.86 -9.12
N MET A 143 10.86 4.63 -9.23
CA MET A 143 11.36 3.84 -8.10
C MET A 143 12.84 4.09 -7.77
N ALA A 144 13.59 4.71 -8.67
CA ALA A 144 15.00 4.96 -8.46
C ALA A 144 15.22 6.01 -7.35
N LYS A 145 16.23 5.79 -6.51
CA LYS A 145 16.74 6.85 -5.64
C LYS A 145 17.50 7.85 -6.51
N VAL A 146 16.80 8.90 -6.92
CA VAL A 146 17.39 10.00 -7.66
C VAL A 146 18.33 10.79 -6.71
N PRO A 147 19.60 11.02 -7.09
CA PRO A 147 20.52 11.83 -6.30
C PRO A 147 20.01 13.25 -6.07
N ASP A 148 20.38 13.85 -4.94
CA ASP A 148 20.05 15.24 -4.64
C ASP A 148 20.56 16.18 -5.76
N GLY A 149 19.68 17.05 -6.25
CA GLY A 149 19.99 18.02 -7.31
C GLY A 149 19.75 17.53 -8.75
N VAL A 150 19.31 16.29 -8.94
CA VAL A 150 18.88 15.80 -10.26
C VAL A 150 17.35 15.81 -10.32
N ALA A 151 16.79 16.66 -11.17
CA ALA A 151 15.35 16.61 -11.49
C ALA A 151 15.13 15.54 -12.56
N VAL A 152 14.27 14.58 -12.25
CA VAL A 152 13.94 13.49 -13.14
C VAL A 152 12.43 13.48 -13.32
N GLU A 153 11.98 13.83 -14.52
CA GLU A 153 10.57 13.88 -14.87
C GLU A 153 10.07 12.47 -15.22
N GLY A 154 9.57 11.76 -14.22
CA GLY A 154 8.79 10.54 -14.41
C GLY A 154 7.36 10.84 -14.85
N TRP A 155 6.67 9.83 -15.38
CA TRP A 155 5.23 9.94 -15.62
C TRP A 155 4.47 9.84 -14.30
N ASN A 156 3.71 10.88 -13.96
CA ASN A 156 2.86 10.88 -12.79
C ASN A 156 1.54 10.13 -13.05
N ASN A 157 1.00 10.24 -14.27
CA ASN A 157 -0.31 9.69 -14.64
C ASN A 157 -0.24 9.08 -16.05
N ILE A 158 -0.86 7.91 -16.23
CA ILE A 158 -0.87 7.17 -17.49
C ILE A 158 -2.32 6.84 -17.87
N MET A 159 -2.71 7.17 -19.09
CA MET A 159 -4.03 6.84 -19.63
C MET A 159 -3.91 5.87 -20.80
N PHE A 160 -4.45 4.67 -20.63
CA PHE A 160 -4.58 3.70 -21.73
C PHE A 160 -5.90 3.92 -22.47
N TYR A 161 -5.83 4.22 -23.78
CA TYR A 161 -7.01 4.38 -24.63
C TYR A 161 -6.94 3.46 -25.85
N GLY A 162 -8.09 3.11 -26.42
CA GLY A 162 -8.20 2.28 -27.62
C GLY A 162 -9.38 1.30 -27.59
N PRO A 163 -9.61 0.56 -28.70
CA PRO A 163 -10.74 -0.37 -28.85
C PRO A 163 -10.86 -1.38 -27.71
N PRO A 164 -12.07 -1.86 -27.36
CA PRO A 164 -12.21 -2.90 -26.33
C PRO A 164 -11.43 -4.17 -26.71
N GLY A 165 -10.89 -4.87 -25.72
CA GLY A 165 -10.14 -6.12 -25.95
C GLY A 165 -8.65 -5.96 -26.28
N THR A 166 -8.11 -4.74 -26.40
CA THR A 166 -6.68 -4.50 -26.71
C THR A 166 -5.71 -4.68 -25.52
N GLY A 167 -6.14 -5.29 -24.42
CA GLY A 167 -5.27 -5.60 -23.28
C GLY A 167 -4.90 -4.41 -22.38
N LYS A 168 -5.59 -3.27 -22.46
CA LYS A 168 -5.36 -2.08 -21.60
C LYS A 168 -5.34 -2.43 -20.10
N THR A 169 -6.34 -3.16 -19.63
CA THR A 169 -6.42 -3.60 -18.23
C THR A 169 -5.32 -4.61 -17.89
N LEU A 170 -4.95 -5.49 -18.83
CA LEU A 170 -3.86 -6.44 -18.63
C LEU A 170 -2.51 -5.73 -18.49
N LEU A 171 -2.25 -4.68 -19.26
CA LEU A 171 -1.06 -3.83 -19.10
C LEU A 171 -0.98 -3.21 -17.72
N ALA A 172 -2.09 -2.63 -17.24
CA ALA A 172 -2.15 -2.05 -15.89
C ALA A 172 -1.87 -3.12 -14.80
N CYS A 173 -2.46 -4.31 -14.94
CA CYS A 173 -2.20 -5.43 -14.04
C CYS A 173 -0.74 -5.89 -14.07
N ALA A 174 -0.12 -6.00 -15.25
CA ALA A 174 1.28 -6.41 -15.38
C ALA A 174 2.24 -5.40 -14.74
N VAL A 175 1.96 -4.09 -14.90
CA VAL A 175 2.72 -3.02 -14.22
C VAL A 175 2.60 -3.18 -12.71
N ALA A 176 1.37 -3.27 -12.19
CA ALA A 176 1.13 -3.39 -10.75
C ALA A 176 1.81 -4.64 -10.15
N ASN A 177 1.78 -5.77 -10.86
CA ASN A 177 2.43 -7.00 -10.44
C ASN A 177 3.95 -6.85 -10.35
N LYS A 178 4.60 -6.28 -11.40
CA LYS A 178 6.05 -6.07 -11.38
C LYS A 178 6.50 -5.08 -10.32
N LEU A 179 5.65 -4.12 -9.96
CA LEU A 179 5.93 -3.18 -8.88
C LEU A 179 5.64 -3.75 -7.49
N SER A 180 5.01 -4.93 -7.40
CA SER A 180 4.46 -5.45 -6.14
C SER A 180 3.59 -4.40 -5.42
N ALA A 181 2.84 -3.62 -6.20
CA ALA A 181 2.03 -2.51 -5.71
C ALA A 181 0.60 -2.96 -5.41
N THR A 182 -0.04 -2.31 -4.44
CA THR A 182 -1.49 -2.46 -4.21
C THR A 182 -2.25 -1.92 -5.42
N PHE A 183 -3.13 -2.73 -5.99
CA PHE A 183 -3.90 -2.38 -7.17
C PHE A 183 -5.36 -2.11 -6.80
N PHE A 184 -5.82 -0.89 -7.05
CA PHE A 184 -7.19 -0.48 -6.80
C PHE A 184 -8.00 -0.50 -8.10
N ASN A 185 -9.03 -1.34 -8.16
CA ASN A 185 -9.91 -1.43 -9.31
C ASN A 185 -11.17 -0.59 -9.10
N VAL A 186 -11.07 0.70 -9.48
CA VAL A 186 -12.17 1.66 -9.34
C VAL A 186 -12.91 1.80 -10.65
N LYS A 187 -14.16 1.28 -10.69
CA LYS A 187 -15.07 1.50 -11.81
C LYS A 187 -15.80 2.83 -11.63
N ALA A 188 -16.13 3.51 -12.73
CA ALA A 188 -16.93 4.74 -12.69
C ALA A 188 -18.25 4.56 -11.92
N SER A 189 -18.87 3.37 -12.00
CA SER A 189 -20.07 3.04 -11.22
C SER A 189 -19.87 3.09 -9.71
N HIS A 190 -18.68 2.82 -9.19
CA HIS A 190 -18.37 2.92 -7.75
C HIS A 190 -18.30 4.37 -7.26
N ILE A 191 -18.00 5.30 -8.18
CA ILE A 191 -17.95 6.74 -7.89
C ILE A 191 -19.37 7.31 -7.96
N VAL A 192 -20.13 7.00 -9.01
CA VAL A 192 -21.47 7.61 -9.20
C VAL A 192 -22.49 7.15 -8.14
N SER A 193 -22.44 5.89 -7.67
CA SER A 193 -23.44 5.36 -6.73
C SER A 193 -23.27 5.82 -5.29
N LYS A 194 -22.09 6.32 -4.91
CA LYS A 194 -21.80 6.75 -3.53
C LYS A 194 -22.11 8.22 -3.26
N TRP A 195 -22.24 9.05 -4.30
CA TRP A 195 -22.05 10.48 -4.17
C TRP A 195 -23.18 11.30 -4.81
N VAL A 196 -24.44 11.11 -4.37
CA VAL A 196 -25.44 12.18 -4.52
C VAL A 196 -25.23 13.15 -3.34
N GLY A 197 -24.34 14.12 -3.52
CA GLY A 197 -24.14 15.24 -2.60
C GLY A 197 -22.78 15.35 -1.92
N GLU A 198 -21.85 14.45 -2.18
CA GLU A 198 -20.64 14.36 -1.35
C GLU A 198 -19.35 14.20 -2.24
N SER A 199 -19.52 14.31 -3.57
CA SER A 199 -18.57 14.02 -4.67
C SER A 199 -17.25 14.81 -4.71
N GLY A 200 -17.02 15.73 -3.77
CA GLY A 200 -15.76 16.49 -3.63
C GLY A 200 -14.77 15.92 -2.61
N ARG A 201 -15.07 14.80 -1.95
CA ARG A 201 -14.33 14.29 -0.78
C ARG A 201 -13.33 13.13 -1.07
N LEU A 202 -12.96 12.87 -2.32
CA LEU A 202 -11.96 11.85 -2.71
C LEU A 202 -10.74 12.47 -3.41
#